data_AF-A0A1M6Q1U2-F1
#
_entry.id   AF-A0A1M6Q1U2-F1
#
_cell.length_a   1.000
_cell.length_b   1.000
_cell.length_c   1.000
_cell.angle_alpha   90.00
_cell.angle_beta   90.00
_cell.angle_gamma   90.00
#
_symmetry.space_group_name_H-M   'P 1'
#
loop_
_entity.id
_entity.type
_entity.pdbx_description
1 polymer ?
#
loop_
_entity_poly.entity_id
_entity_poly.type
_entity_poly.pdbx_seq_one_letter_code
_entity_poly.pdbx_strand_id
1 'polypeptide(L)'
;MDKKGKIKRVFPGGNTAKGFFSYYDNIIGKEANRLFIIKGGPGVGKSSFMKKIGYEMTEKGYDVEFHQCSSDNGSLDGVVIPALKVAIIDGTAPHEGLS
;
A
#
# COMPACT_ATOMS: atom_id res chain seq x y z
N MET A 1 8.15 28.07 3.15
CA MET A 1 7.79 26.78 3.77
C MET A 1 7.31 25.89 2.64
N ASP A 2 8.08 24.83 2.35
CA ASP A 2 7.67 23.87 1.32
C ASP A 2 6.35 23.21 1.72
N LYS A 3 5.46 23.08 0.75
CA LYS A 3 4.10 22.59 0.98
C LYS A 3 4.16 21.09 1.26
N LYS A 4 3.65 20.66 2.42
CA LYS A 4 3.48 19.23 2.71
C LYS A 4 2.60 18.55 1.66
N GLY A 5 2.95 17.30 1.35
CA GLY A 5 2.14 16.45 0.48
C GLY A 5 0.84 16.04 1.15
N LYS A 6 -0.12 15.57 0.35
CA LYS A 6 -1.44 15.15 0.83
C LYS A 6 -1.48 13.63 1.02
N ILE A 7 -2.19 13.20 2.07
CA ILE A 7 -2.52 11.79 2.27
C ILE A 7 -3.94 11.54 1.81
N LYS A 8 -4.09 10.63 0.85
CA LYS A 8 -5.39 10.08 0.44
C LYS A 8 -5.52 8.68 1.00
N ARG A 9 -6.63 8.39 1.67
CA ARG A 9 -6.95 7.03 2.14
C ARG A 9 -7.89 6.38 1.12
N VAL A 10 -7.48 5.21 0.64
CA VAL A 10 -8.21 4.40 -0.32
C VAL A 10 -8.58 3.09 0.38
N PHE A 11 -9.85 2.73 0.28
CA PHE A 11 -10.32 1.42 0.72
C PHE A 11 -10.45 0.55 -0.54
N PRO A 12 -9.55 -0.43 -0.76
CA PRO A 12 -9.68 -1.40 -1.84
C PRO A 12 -10.82 -2.38 -1.50
N GLY A 13 -12.05 -1.86 -1.45
CA GLY A 13 -13.25 -2.55 -1.03
C GLY A 13 -14.36 -2.34 -2.05
N GLY A 14 -14.20 -2.98 -3.21
CA GLY A 14 -15.25 -3.12 -4.21
C GLY A 14 -15.03 -4.44 -4.94
N ASN A 15 -15.92 -5.41 -4.70
CA ASN A 15 -15.93 -6.73 -5.34
C ASN A 15 -15.70 -6.61 -6.86
N THR A 16 -14.52 -6.99 -7.32
CA THR A 16 -14.30 -7.42 -8.70
C THR A 16 -13.80 -8.85 -8.65
N ALA A 17 -14.38 -9.72 -9.47
CA ALA A 17 -14.16 -11.17 -9.51
C ALA A 17 -12.73 -11.61 -9.94
N LYS A 18 -11.72 -10.75 -9.75
CA LYS A 18 -10.35 -10.93 -10.25
C LYS A 18 -9.25 -10.85 -9.17
N GLY A 19 -9.65 -10.83 -7.90
CA GLY A 19 -8.75 -10.97 -6.77
C GLY A 19 -7.87 -9.75 -6.49
N PHE A 20 -7.41 -9.66 -5.24
CA PHE A 20 -6.53 -8.64 -4.67
C PHE A 20 -5.28 -8.35 -5.53
N PHE A 21 -4.87 -9.33 -6.34
CA PHE A 21 -3.75 -9.28 -7.26
C PHE A 21 -3.96 -8.35 -8.48
N SER A 22 -5.20 -8.24 -8.99
CA SER A 22 -5.48 -7.48 -10.23
C SER A 22 -5.46 -5.95 -10.05
N TYR A 23 -5.53 -5.46 -8.81
CA TYR A 23 -5.42 -4.02 -8.55
C TYR A 23 -3.96 -3.56 -8.64
N TYR A 24 -2.95 -4.40 -8.32
CA TYR A 24 -1.53 -3.99 -8.35
C TYR A 24 -1.05 -3.56 -9.75
N ASP A 25 -1.46 -4.27 -10.80
CA ASP A 25 -1.17 -3.90 -12.19
C ASP A 25 -1.77 -2.54 -12.58
N ASN A 26 -2.81 -2.09 -11.86
CA ASN A 26 -3.53 -0.84 -12.12
C ASN A 26 -3.20 0.29 -11.12
N ILE A 27 -2.64 -0.02 -9.94
CA ILE A 27 -2.30 0.99 -8.92
C ILE A 27 -1.16 1.90 -9.41
N ILE A 28 -0.18 1.34 -10.14
CA ILE A 28 0.95 2.12 -10.68
C ILE A 28 1.03 2.04 -12.21
N GLY A 29 0.12 1.28 -12.84
CA GLY A 29 0.21 0.92 -14.26
C GLY A 29 1.48 0.13 -14.58
N LYS A 30 1.67 -0.21 -15.85
CA LYS A 30 2.89 -0.87 -16.35
C LYS A 30 4.17 -0.03 -16.22
N GLU A 31 4.07 1.20 -15.70
CA GLU A 31 5.17 2.16 -15.57
C GLU A 31 5.67 2.33 -14.13
N ALA A 32 5.40 1.37 -13.25
CA ALA A 32 5.99 1.36 -11.92
C ALA A 32 7.53 1.46 -12.01
N ASN A 33 8.10 2.52 -11.43
CA ASN A 33 9.55 2.64 -11.34
C ASN A 33 10.10 1.58 -10.38
N ARG A 34 9.42 1.34 -9.26
CA ARG A 34 9.80 0.33 -8.25
C ARG A 34 8.59 -0.18 -7.48
N LEU A 35 8.56 -1.49 -7.23
CA LEU A 35 7.61 -2.16 -6.35
C LEU A 35 8.37 -2.86 -5.21
N PHE A 36 8.01 -2.55 -3.96
CA PHE A 36 8.55 -3.22 -2.78
C PHE A 36 7.47 -4.11 -2.17
N ILE A 37 7.81 -5.40 -1.99
CA ILE A 37 6.93 -6.36 -1.34
C ILE A 37 7.47 -6.64 0.06
N ILE A 38 6.68 -6.33 1.08
CA ILE A 38 7.02 -6.60 2.47
C ILE A 38 6.35 -7.91 2.88
N LYS A 39 7.16 -8.90 3.25
CA LYS A 39 6.69 -10.18 3.78
C LYS A 39 6.98 -10.26 5.27
N GLY A 40 6.07 -10.86 6.02
CA GLY A 40 6.26 -11.13 7.44
C GLY A 40 4.99 -11.70 8.07
N GLY A 41 5.11 -12.33 9.24
CA GLY A 41 3.96 -12.88 9.95
C GLY A 41 2.95 -11.81 10.39
N PRO A 42 1.76 -12.21 10.85
CA PRO A 42 0.83 -11.31 11.52
C PRO A 42 1.52 -10.59 12.70
N GLY A 43 1.21 -9.31 12.93
CA GLY A 43 1.71 -8.56 14.10
C GLY A 43 3.17 -8.09 14.05
N VAL A 44 3.96 -8.41 13.02
CA VAL A 44 5.40 -8.03 12.95
C VAL A 44 5.66 -6.56 12.56
N GLY A 45 4.62 -5.71 12.55
CA GLY A 45 4.77 -4.26 12.35
C GLY A 45 4.83 -3.77 10.89
N LYS A 46 4.44 -4.59 9.90
CA LYS A 46 4.44 -4.21 8.47
C LYS A 46 3.64 -2.94 8.18
N SER A 47 2.40 -2.89 8.67
CA SER A 47 1.52 -1.72 8.55
C SER A 47 2.11 -0.46 9.20
N SER A 48 2.70 -0.60 10.39
CA SER A 48 3.39 0.51 11.08
C SER A 48 4.58 1.02 10.28
N PHE A 49 5.36 0.12 9.69
CA PHE A 49 6.48 0.48 8.83
C PHE A 49 6.02 1.24 7.58
N MET A 50 4.98 0.75 6.90
CA MET A 50 4.39 1.43 5.74
C MET A 50 3.85 2.82 6.09
N LYS A 51 3.12 2.96 7.21
CA LYS A 51 2.65 4.27 7.70
C LYS A 51 3.81 5.24 7.93
N LYS A 52 4.89 4.77 8.55
CA LYS A 52 6.08 5.59 8.82
C LYS A 52 6.69 6.14 7.53
N ILE A 53 6.83 5.29 6.51
CA ILE A 53 7.31 5.72 5.19
C ILE A 53 6.36 6.73 4.57
N GLY A 54 5.06 6.45 4.60
CA GLY A 54 4.04 7.35 4.06
C GLY A 54 4.09 8.75 4.66
N TYR A 55 4.11 8.85 5.99
CA TYR A 55 4.21 10.13 6.67
C TYR A 55 5.51 10.86 6.33
N GLU A 56 6.65 10.17 6.36
CA GLU A 56 7.95 10.74 5.97
C GLU A 56 7.94 11.30 4.54
N MET A 57 7.29 10.62 3.60
CA MET A 57 7.17 11.09 2.22
C MET A 57 6.26 12.33 2.10
N THR A 58 5.20 12.40 2.90
CA THR A 58 4.35 13.61 2.94
C THR A 58 5.06 14.82 3.53
N GLU A 59 5.91 14.63 4.55
CA GLU A 59 6.78 15.68 5.09
C GLU A 59 7.76 16.20 4.04
N LYS A 60 8.20 15.33 3.11
CA LYS A 60 9.03 15.68 1.96
C LYS A 60 8.27 16.31 0.79
N GLY A 61 6.96 16.57 0.93
CA GLY A 61 6.15 17.21 -0.10
C GLY A 61 5.52 16.27 -1.12
N TYR A 62 5.64 14.95 -0.95
CA TYR A 62 5.04 13.99 -1.87
C TYR A 62 3.60 13.66 -1.48
N ASP A 63 2.69 13.66 -2.46
CA ASP A 63 1.38 13.06 -2.29
C ASP A 63 1.50 11.54 -2.11
N VAL A 64 0.69 10.99 -1.22
CA VAL A 64 0.73 9.58 -0.83
C VAL A 64 -0.68 9.00 -0.77
N GLU A 65 -0.84 7.79 -1.29
CA GLU A 65 -2.07 7.01 -1.14
C GLU A 65 -1.86 5.86 -0.14
N PHE A 66 -2.75 5.78 0.84
CA PHE A 66 -2.80 4.71 1.85
C PHE A 66 -3.93 3.74 1.52
N HIS A 67 -3.57 2.49 1.24
CA HIS A 67 -4.50 1.41 0.95
C HIS A 67 -4.80 0.65 2.23
N GLN A 68 -6.02 0.81 2.75
CA GLN A 68 -6.46 0.18 4.00
C GLN A 68 -6.70 -1.31 3.81
N CYS A 69 -6.44 -2.09 4.84
CA CYS A 69 -6.74 -3.51 4.86
C CYS A 69 -8.24 -3.73 4.98
N SER A 70 -8.79 -4.64 4.16
CA SER A 70 -10.22 -4.98 4.19
C SER A 70 -10.64 -5.71 5.47
N SER A 71 -9.70 -6.40 6.13
CA SER A 71 -9.95 -7.22 7.32
C SER A 71 -9.61 -6.50 8.63
N ASP A 72 -8.80 -5.45 8.57
CA ASP A 72 -8.48 -4.59 9.71
C ASP A 72 -8.44 -3.13 9.24
N ASN A 73 -9.47 -2.37 9.61
CA ASN A 73 -9.65 -0.98 9.21
C ASN A 73 -8.54 -0.04 9.75
N GLY A 74 -7.75 -0.52 10.72
CA GLY A 74 -6.57 0.18 11.23
C GLY A 74 -5.26 -0.21 10.54
N SER A 75 -5.22 -1.24 9.71
CA SER A 75 -4.02 -1.73 9.04
C SER A 75 -3.92 -1.25 7.59
N LEU A 76 -2.70 -1.09 7.07
CA LEU A 76 -2.45 -0.82 5.66
C LEU A 76 -2.01 -2.10 4.95
N ASP A 77 -2.55 -2.32 3.75
CA ASP A 77 -2.08 -3.34 2.80
C ASP A 77 -1.15 -2.74 1.73
N GLY A 78 -1.11 -1.41 1.62
CA GLY A 78 -0.18 -0.75 0.72
C GLY A 78 -0.07 0.76 0.89
N VAL A 79 1.03 1.30 0.34
CA VAL A 79 1.35 2.72 0.24
C VAL A 79 1.86 3.01 -1.16
N VAL A 80 1.35 4.07 -1.79
CA VAL A 80 1.73 4.50 -3.14
C VAL A 80 2.22 5.94 -3.09
N ILE A 81 3.30 6.22 -3.82
CA ILE A 81 3.86 7.55 -4.00
C ILE A 81 3.79 7.86 -5.50
N PRO A 82 2.68 8.46 -5.99
CA PRO A 82 2.40 8.56 -7.43
C PRO A 82 3.47 9.30 -8.22
N ALA A 83 3.97 10.42 -7.67
CA ALA A 83 5.01 11.23 -8.32
C ALA A 83 6.33 10.46 -8.54
N LEU A 84 6.60 9.45 -7.71
CA LEU A 84 7.78 8.58 -7.86
C LEU A 84 7.47 7.29 -8.64
N LYS A 85 6.19 7.00 -8.92
CA LYS A 85 5.72 5.70 -9.41
C LYS A 85 6.26 4.53 -8.58
N VAL A 86 6.23 4.69 -7.25
CA VAL A 86 6.67 3.69 -6.28
C VAL A 86 5.47 3.19 -5.47
N ALA A 87 5.40 1.89 -5.23
CA ALA A 87 4.52 1.34 -4.19
C ALA A 87 5.24 0.36 -3.27
N ILE A 88 4.70 0.28 -2.06
CA ILE A 88 5.08 -0.64 -1.01
C ILE A 88 3.83 -1.41 -0.64
N ILE A 89 3.88 -2.73 -0.66
CA ILE A 89 2.70 -3.57 -0.46
C ILE A 89 2.99 -4.68 0.56
N ASP A 90 1.96 -5.06 1.30
CA ASP A 90 1.99 -6.27 2.11
C ASP A 90 1.85 -7.49 1.18
N GLY A 91 2.89 -8.32 1.13
CA GLY A 91 2.93 -9.56 0.36
C GLY A 91 2.67 -10.80 1.21
N THR A 92 2.11 -10.64 2.41
CA THR A 92 1.65 -11.77 3.22
C THR A 92 0.57 -12.49 2.40
N ALA A 93 0.86 -13.75 2.03
CA ALA A 93 -0.08 -14.55 1.27
C ALA A 93 -1.42 -14.66 2.05
N PRO A 94 -2.59 -14.62 1.37
CA PRO A 94 -3.76 -15.21 1.98
C PRO A 94 -3.39 -16.66 2.32
N HIS A 95 -3.70 -17.07 3.55
CA HIS A 95 -3.58 -18.46 3.96
C HIS A 95 -4.51 -19.32 3.08
N GLU A 96 -4.04 -19.76 1.92
CA GLU A 96 -4.50 -21.00 1.32
C GLU A 96 -3.63 -22.11 1.89
N GLY A 97 -3.98 -22.52 3.11
CA GLY A 97 -3.65 -23.86 3.57
C GLY A 97 -4.44 -24.86 2.73
N LEU A 98 -3.90 -25.23 1.58
CA LEU A 98 -4.14 -26.55 1.02
C LEU A 98 -3.36 -27.54 1.89
N SER A 99 -4.08 -28.16 2.82
CA SER A 99 -3.80 -29.50 3.32
C SER A 99 -4.92 -30.41 2.84
#